data_AF-A0A6L2ZXT3-F1
#
_entry.id   AF-A0A6L2ZXT3-F1
#
_cell.length_a   1.000
_cell.length_b   1.000
_cell.length_c   1.000
_cell.angle_alpha   90.00
_cell.angle_beta   90.00
_cell.angle_gamma   90.00
#
_symmetry.space_group_name_H-M   'P 1'
#
loop_
_entity.id
_entity.type
_entity.pdbx_description
1 polymer ?
#
loop_
_entity_poly.entity_id
_entity_poly.type
_entity_poly.pdbx_seq_one_letter_code
_entity_poly.pdbx_strand_id
1 'polypeptide(L)'
;MPVNFNHSTSCPSCKNIISIPLSTNDFLSDYDNTRPMGTEYQYTVTDYPATCPKCKNNFVLNGNIFEYPEGQIEISDLIAE
;
A
#
# COMPACT_ATOMS: atom_id res chain seq x y z
N MET A 1 15.21 3.75 1.27
CA MET A 1 15.34 2.74 0.18
C MET A 1 13.94 2.29 -0.17
N PRO A 2 13.62 1.94 -1.43
CA PRO A 2 12.28 1.46 -1.76
C PRO A 2 12.03 0.09 -1.10
N VAL A 3 10.92 -0.03 -0.41
CA VAL A 3 10.48 -1.27 0.26
C VAL A 3 9.43 -1.93 -0.60
N ASN A 4 9.68 -3.19 -0.96
CA ASN A 4 8.74 -4.00 -1.71
C ASN A 4 8.03 -4.94 -0.75
N PHE A 5 6.71 -4.95 -0.78
CA PHE A 5 5.90 -5.80 0.07
C PHE A 5 4.65 -6.28 -0.67
N ASN A 6 4.04 -7.34 -0.15
CA ASN A 6 2.82 -7.91 -0.72
C ASN A 6 1.63 -7.50 0.16
N HIS A 7 0.68 -6.80 -0.45
CA HIS A 7 -0.57 -6.43 0.22
C HIS A 7 -1.69 -7.41 -0.17
N SER A 8 -2.31 -8.03 0.84
CA SER A 8 -3.48 -8.88 0.63
C SER A 8 -4.74 -8.04 0.76
N THR A 9 -5.51 -7.93 -0.33
CA THR A 9 -6.79 -7.21 -0.35
C THR A 9 -7.90 -8.10 -0.93
N SER A 10 -9.14 -7.76 -0.63
CA SER A 10 -10.30 -8.43 -1.21
C SER A 10 -10.70 -7.74 -2.50
N CYS A 11 -10.79 -8.48 -3.60
CA CYS A 11 -11.24 -7.90 -4.86
C CYS A 11 -12.71 -7.44 -4.74
N PRO A 12 -13.04 -6.17 -5.02
CA PRO A 12 -14.39 -5.63 -4.86
C PRO A 12 -15.42 -6.36 -5.74
N SER A 13 -15.00 -6.89 -6.89
CA SER A 13 -15.87 -7.56 -7.84
C SER A 13 -16.18 -9.03 -7.48
N CYS A 14 -15.16 -9.82 -7.13
CA CYS A 14 -15.33 -11.27 -6.91
C CYS A 14 -15.17 -11.69 -5.45
N LYS A 15 -14.88 -10.76 -4.54
CA LYS A 15 -14.63 -10.97 -3.10
C LYS A 15 -13.54 -12.01 -2.79
N ASN A 16 -12.71 -12.34 -3.78
CA ASN A 16 -11.56 -13.21 -3.57
C ASN A 16 -10.42 -12.39 -2.99
N ILE A 17 -9.75 -12.97 -1.99
CA ILE A 17 -8.52 -12.41 -1.44
C ILE A 17 -7.41 -12.61 -2.47
N ILE A 18 -6.75 -11.52 -2.82
CA ILE A 18 -5.65 -11.47 -3.78
C ILE A 18 -4.46 -10.75 -3.16
N SER A 19 -3.27 -11.21 -3.50
CA SER A 19 -2.01 -10.58 -3.08
C SER A 19 -1.48 -9.72 -4.21
N ILE A 20 -1.27 -8.44 -3.94
CA ILE A 20 -0.79 -7.44 -4.90
C ILE A 20 0.60 -7.01 -4.44
N PRO A 21 1.64 -7.16 -5.29
CA PRO A 21 2.96 -6.64 -4.98
C PRO A 21 2.93 -5.11 -5.10
N LEU A 22 3.37 -4.42 -4.06
CA LEU A 22 3.46 -2.96 -4.00
C LEU A 22 4.89 -2.55 -3.68
N SER A 23 5.32 -1.42 -4.25
CA SER A 23 6.61 -0.81 -3.93
C SER A 23 6.39 0.60 -3.44
N THR A 24 7.05 0.98 -2.35
CA THR A 24 6.97 2.36 -1.84
C THR A 24 7.51 3.40 -2.83
N ASN A 25 8.25 2.97 -3.85
CA ASN A 25 8.77 3.83 -4.92
C ASN A 25 7.69 4.32 -5.90
N ASP A 26 6.55 3.62 -5.98
CA ASP A 26 5.44 3.97 -6.86
C ASP A 26 4.50 5.03 -6.25
N PHE A 27 4.71 5.39 -4.98
CA PHE A 27 3.81 6.25 -4.21
C PHE A 27 4.48 7.57 -3.82
N LEU A 28 3.65 8.59 -3.58
CA LEU A 28 4.12 9.84 -2.99
C LEU A 28 4.42 9.60 -1.51
N SER A 29 5.68 9.80 -1.14
CA SER A 29 6.15 9.68 0.24
C SER A 29 6.36 11.05 0.88
N ASP A 30 5.80 11.24 2.06
CA ASP A 30 6.20 12.30 3.00
C ASP A 30 7.01 11.68 4.14
N TYR A 31 7.80 12.48 4.84
CA TYR A 31 8.62 11.97 5.95
C TYR A 31 8.63 12.96 7.12
N ASP A 32 8.51 12.41 8.33
CA ASP A 32 8.64 13.15 9.58
C ASP A 32 9.80 12.57 10.40
N ASN A 33 10.81 13.40 10.68
CA ASN A 33 11.99 13.03 11.46
C ASN A 33 11.92 13.53 12.91
N THR A 34 10.76 14.00 13.36
CA THR A 34 10.58 14.55 14.72
C THR A 34 10.17 13.49 15.73
N ARG A 35 9.88 12.28 15.25
CA ARG A 35 9.40 11.16 16.05
C ARG A 35 10.52 10.53 16.89
N PRO A 36 10.19 10.05 18.11
CA PRO A 36 11.19 9.60 19.08
C PRO A 36 11.94 8.32 18.67
N MET A 37 11.40 7.50 17.75
CA MET A 37 12.05 6.25 17.30
C MET A 37 12.62 6.33 15.88
N GLY A 38 12.80 7.53 15.33
CA GLY A 38 13.41 7.74 14.01
C GLY A 38 12.46 8.39 13.02
N THR A 39 12.76 8.25 11.73
CA THR A 39 11.95 8.80 10.63
C THR A 39 10.68 7.99 10.46
N GLU A 40 9.52 8.64 10.44
CA GLU A 40 8.27 8.09 9.95
C GLU A 40 8.15 8.43 8.46
N TYR A 41 7.91 7.44 7.61
CA TYR A 41 7.53 7.70 6.22
C TYR A 41 6.04 7.44 6.04
N GLN A 42 5.34 8.34 5.36
CA GLN A 42 3.95 8.16 4.98
C GLN A 42 3.87 8.09 3.45
N TYR A 43 3.41 6.97 2.92
CA TYR A 43 3.16 6.76 1.50
C TYR A 43 1.67 6.85 1.21
N THR A 44 1.29 7.84 0.41
CA THR A 44 -0.09 8.03 -0.02
C THR A 44 -0.32 7.29 -1.34
N VAL A 45 -1.22 6.32 -1.32
CA VAL A 45 -1.64 5.54 -2.50
C VAL A 45 -2.95 6.11 -3.01
N THR A 46 -2.96 6.56 -4.25
CA THR A 46 -4.15 7.12 -4.90
C THR A 46 -4.27 6.58 -6.31
N ASP A 47 -5.44 6.06 -6.66
CA ASP A 47 -5.78 5.51 -7.98
C ASP A 47 -4.77 4.46 -8.50
N TYR A 48 -4.16 3.67 -7.61
CA TYR A 48 -3.15 2.72 -8.04
C TYR A 48 -3.80 1.54 -8.78
N PRO A 49 -3.50 1.34 -10.07
CA PRO A 49 -4.21 0.37 -10.90
C PRO A 49 -3.82 -1.06 -10.50
N ALA A 50 -4.80 -1.88 -10.16
CA ALA A 50 -4.62 -3.29 -9.86
C ALA A 50 -5.61 -4.16 -10.64
N THR A 51 -5.16 -5.35 -11.03
CA THR A 51 -5.99 -6.30 -11.78
C THR A 51 -6.12 -7.59 -10.99
N CYS A 52 -7.35 -8.05 -10.81
CA CYS A 52 -7.59 -9.30 -10.10
C CYS A 52 -7.24 -10.50 -10.98
N PRO A 53 -6.28 -11.37 -10.61
CA PRO A 53 -5.94 -12.56 -11.41
C PRO A 53 -7.07 -13.59 -11.50
N LYS A 54 -8.09 -13.52 -10.63
CA LYS A 54 -9.22 -14.47 -10.59
C LYS A 54 -10.34 -14.06 -11.54
N CYS A 55 -10.87 -12.84 -11.40
CA CYS A 55 -11.99 -12.36 -12.22
C CYS A 55 -11.55 -11.47 -13.39
N LYS A 56 -10.27 -11.12 -13.51
CA LYS A 56 -9.70 -10.22 -14.53
C LYS A 56 -10.32 -8.82 -14.54
N ASN A 57 -11.01 -8.43 -13.47
CA ASN A 57 -11.49 -7.07 -13.31
C ASN A 57 -10.37 -6.16 -12.82
N ASN A 58 -10.36 -4.96 -13.38
CA ASN A 58 -9.50 -3.87 -12.97
C ASN A 58 -10.21 -3.10 -11.86
N PHE A 59 -9.45 -2.70 -10.85
CA PHE A 59 -9.89 -1.91 -9.73
C PHE A 59 -8.72 -1.02 -9.31
N VAL A 60 -8.97 -0.08 -8.43
CA VAL A 60 -7.93 0.82 -7.92
C VAL A 60 -7.69 0.57 -6.44
N LEU A 61 -6.45 0.83 -6.01
CA LEU A 61 -6.11 0.87 -4.59
C LEU A 61 -6.00 2.32 -4.15
N ASN A 62 -6.64 2.63 -3.03
CA ASN A 62 -6.57 3.91 -2.36
C ASN A 62 -6.27 3.69 -0.89
N GLY A 63 -5.42 4.52 -0.30
CA GLY A 63 -5.13 4.46 1.12
C GLY A 63 -3.76 4.99 1.47
N ASN A 64 -3.37 4.76 2.72
CA ASN A 64 -2.10 5.21 3.27
C ASN A 64 -1.32 4.03 3.83
N ILE A 65 -0.01 4.06 3.58
CA ILE A 65 0.96 3.13 4.14
C ILE A 65 1.93 3.94 4.99
N PHE A 66 2.26 3.45 6.16
CA PHE A 66 3.19 4.10 7.07
C PHE A 66 4.42 3.20 7.24
N GLU A 67 5.60 3.80 7.39
CA GLU A 67 6.81 3.09 7.78
C GLU A 67 7.34 3.71 9.07
N TYR A 68 7.15 3.02 10.18
CA TYR A 68 7.64 3.47 11.48
C TYR A 68 7.72 2.31 12.50
N PRO A 69 8.90 2.06 13.11
CA PRO A 69 10.20 2.70 12.86
C PRO A 69 10.76 2.33 11.47
N GLU A 70 11.80 3.02 11.02
CA GLU A 70 12.41 2.85 9.69
C GLU A 70 12.60 1.36 9.31
N GLY A 71 12.05 0.95 8.18
CA GLY A 71 12.03 -0.43 7.70
C GLY A 71 10.85 -1.32 8.17
N GLN A 72 9.93 -0.83 9.02
CA GLN A 72 8.69 -1.54 9.37
C GLN A 72 7.47 -0.91 8.68
N ILE A 73 6.89 -1.63 7.73
CA ILE A 73 5.70 -1.20 7.00
C ILE A 73 4.43 -1.56 7.79
N GLU A 74 3.61 -0.55 8.06
CA GLU A 74 2.25 -0.67 8.58
C GLU A 74 1.24 -0.19 7.52
N ILE A 75 0.26 -1.03 7.21
CA ILE A 75 -0.79 -0.72 6.24
C ILE A 75 -2.08 -0.49 7.02
N SER A 76 -2.50 0.76 7.15
CA SER A 76 -3.69 1.11 7.95
C SER A 76 -4.97 1.09 7.13
N ASP A 77 -4.97 1.70 5.93
CA ASP A 77 -6.21 2.07 5.24
C ASP A 77 -6.19 1.77 3.74
N LEU A 78 -5.40 0.79 3.31
CA LEU A 78 -5.34 0.43 1.90
C LEU A 78 -6.55 -0.42 1.50
N ILE A 79 -7.46 0.18 0.73
CA ILE A 79 -8.69 -0.43 0.25
C ILE A 79 -8.68 -0.60 -1.27
N ALA A 80 -9.39 -1.62 -1.74
CA ALA A 80 -9.61 -1.87 -3.15
C ALA A 80 -11.02 -1.42 -3.54
N GLU A 81 -11.12 -0.51 -4.50
CA GLU A 81 -12.36 0.12 -4.98
C GLU A 81 -12.61 -0.13 -6.47
#